data_AF-A0A533WVC6-F1
#
_entry.id   AF-A0A533WVC6-F1
#
_cell.length_a   1.000
_cell.length_b   1.000
_cell.length_c   1.000
_cell.angle_alpha   90.00
_cell.angle_beta   90.00
_cell.angle_gamma   90.00
#
_symmetry.space_group_name_H-M   'P 1'
#
loop_
_entity.id
_entity.type
_entity.pdbx_description
1 polymer ?
#
loop_
_entity_poly.entity_id
_entity_poly.type
_entity_poly.pdbx_seq_one_letter_code
_entity_poly.pdbx_strand_id
1 'polypeptide(L)'
;QASRTLRDVANATNVKRKAISRSYRILVLELDIKVPLVDPMKCIAKIANKAKLSEKTKRMAMDTMNELIGKEISAGKLPMGLAATVLYMSCLANGESKTQKDIADAAGVTEVTIRNRFKDLKTRLALN
;
A
#
# COMPACT_ATOMS: atom_id res chain seq x y z
N GLN A 1 8.13 -17.66 -3.24
CA GLN A 1 9.04 -16.99 -2.29
C GLN A 1 8.23 -16.07 -1.37
N ALA A 2 8.37 -16.20 -0.04
CA ALA A 2 7.60 -15.36 0.88
C ALA A 2 8.24 -13.97 1.02
N SER A 3 7.50 -12.91 0.67
CA SER A 3 7.97 -11.52 0.85
C SER A 3 8.10 -11.21 2.34
N ARG A 4 9.30 -10.86 2.82
CA ARG A 4 9.56 -10.37 4.18
C ARG A 4 9.70 -8.85 4.17
N THR A 5 9.16 -8.20 5.18
CA THR A 5 9.28 -6.75 5.36
C THR A 5 10.55 -6.41 6.14
N LEU A 6 11.06 -5.19 5.99
CA LEU A 6 12.15 -4.69 6.84
C LEU A 6 11.81 -4.70 8.34
N ARG A 7 10.50 -4.70 8.68
CA ARG A 7 10.04 -4.87 10.06
C ARG A 7 10.21 -6.31 10.53
N ASP A 8 9.92 -7.30 9.69
CA ASP A 8 10.11 -8.70 10.02
C ASP A 8 11.59 -9.00 10.28
N VAL A 9 12.49 -8.45 9.46
CA VAL A 9 13.95 -8.57 9.64
C VAL A 9 14.41 -7.86 10.92
N ALA A 10 13.89 -6.65 11.18
CA ALA A 10 14.19 -5.92 12.42
C ALA A 10 13.66 -6.61 13.68
N ASN A 11 12.60 -7.42 13.58
CA ASN A 11 12.10 -8.20 14.71
C ASN A 11 12.90 -9.49 14.94
N ALA A 12 13.40 -10.10 13.85
CA ALA A 12 14.24 -11.30 13.92
C ALA A 12 15.70 -11.01 14.25
N THR A 13 16.12 -9.74 14.17
CA THR A 13 17.49 -9.29 14.45
C THR A 13 17.46 -8.27 15.58
N ASN A 14 18.51 -8.16 16.39
CA ASN A 14 18.60 -7.10 17.40
C ASN A 14 19.08 -5.76 16.79
N VAL A 15 18.64 -5.44 15.56
CA VAL A 15 19.11 -4.29 14.79
C VAL A 15 17.94 -3.35 14.49
N LYS A 16 18.14 -2.05 14.74
CA LYS A 16 17.13 -1.03 14.46
C LYS A 16 16.77 -1.02 12.97
N ARG A 17 15.47 -0.99 12.66
CA ARG A 17 14.94 -0.90 11.28
C ARG A 17 15.60 0.18 10.44
N LYS A 18 15.93 1.35 11.03
CA LYS A 18 16.59 2.47 10.32
C LYS A 18 17.98 2.07 9.78
N ALA A 19 18.74 1.29 10.53
CA ALA A 19 20.05 0.81 10.11
C ALA A 19 19.91 -0.21 8.98
N ILE A 20 18.98 -1.17 9.11
CA ILE A 20 18.70 -2.17 8.07
C ILE A 20 18.27 -1.47 6.76
N SER A 21 17.37 -0.48 6.82
CA SER A 21 16.96 0.29 5.64
C SER A 21 18.12 1.01 4.96
N ARG A 22 19.10 1.50 5.73
CA ARG A 22 20.29 2.18 5.20
C ARG A 22 21.19 1.17 4.49
N SER A 23 21.55 0.07 5.17
CA SER A 23 22.41 -0.97 4.60
C SER A 23 21.78 -1.61 3.37
N TYR A 24 20.46 -1.87 3.38
CA TYR A 24 19.72 -2.36 2.22
C TYR A 24 19.88 -1.44 1.01
N ARG A 25 19.75 -0.11 1.19
CA ARG A 25 19.91 0.86 0.09
C ARG A 25 21.32 0.86 -0.48
N ILE A 26 22.34 0.79 0.38
CA ILE A 26 23.74 0.70 -0.04
C ILE A 26 23.95 -0.57 -0.86
N LEU A 27 23.50 -1.73 -0.35
CA LEU A 27 23.65 -3.01 -1.07
C LEU A 27 22.94 -2.99 -2.43
N VAL A 28 21.73 -2.44 -2.51
CA VAL A 28 21.01 -2.34 -3.79
C VAL A 28 21.74 -1.46 -4.79
N LEU A 29 22.33 -0.36 -4.32
CA LEU A 29 23.07 0.59 -5.18
C LEU A 29 24.41 0.02 -5.63
N GLU A 30 25.23 -0.47 -4.70
CA GLU A 30 26.60 -0.94 -4.97
C GLU A 30 26.63 -2.26 -5.74
N LEU A 31 25.61 -3.10 -5.58
CA LEU A 31 25.53 -4.41 -6.24
C LEU A 31 24.64 -4.41 -7.48
N ASP A 32 24.18 -3.24 -7.94
CA ASP A 32 23.25 -3.06 -9.08
C ASP A 32 22.05 -4.03 -9.05
N ILE A 33 21.48 -4.25 -7.86
CA ILE A 33 20.39 -5.20 -7.68
C ILE A 33 19.11 -4.60 -8.26
N LYS A 34 18.60 -5.21 -9.34
CA LYS A 34 17.27 -4.89 -9.87
C LYS A 34 16.18 -5.38 -8.91
N VAL A 35 15.72 -4.47 -8.05
CA VAL A 35 14.59 -4.74 -7.16
C VAL A 35 13.32 -4.84 -8.00
N PRO A 36 12.59 -5.97 -7.96
CA PRO A 36 11.36 -6.11 -8.72
C PRO A 36 10.33 -5.10 -8.25
N LEU A 37 9.72 -4.38 -9.20
CA LEU A 37 8.62 -3.48 -8.92
C LEU A 37 7.47 -4.28 -8.28
N VAL A 38 7.01 -3.81 -7.13
CA VAL A 38 5.88 -4.45 -6.44
C VAL A 38 4.63 -4.16 -7.25
N ASP A 39 4.04 -5.22 -7.82
CA ASP A 39 2.76 -5.15 -8.52
C ASP A 39 1.67 -4.60 -7.57
N PRO A 40 1.09 -3.42 -7.89
CA PRO A 40 0.08 -2.81 -7.04
C PRO A 40 -1.19 -3.64 -6.90
N MET A 41 -1.52 -4.47 -7.89
CA MET A 41 -2.68 -5.38 -7.83
C MET A 41 -2.46 -6.47 -6.79
N LYS A 42 -1.23 -6.98 -6.67
CA LYS A 42 -0.87 -7.93 -5.61
C LYS A 42 -0.94 -7.29 -4.24
N CYS A 43 -0.59 -6.00 -4.11
CA CYS A 43 -0.78 -5.25 -2.87
C CYS A 43 -2.26 -5.18 -2.48
N ILE A 44 -3.13 -4.80 -3.43
CA ILE A 44 -4.58 -4.72 -3.20
C ILE A 44 -5.14 -6.08 -2.77
N ALA A 45 -4.84 -7.15 -3.50
CA ALA A 45 -5.31 -8.49 -3.16
C ALA A 45 -4.86 -8.92 -1.76
N LYS A 46 -3.59 -8.67 -1.41
CA LYS A 46 -3.03 -9.02 -0.09
C LYS A 46 -3.73 -8.26 1.04
N ILE A 47 -3.93 -6.96 0.88
CA ILE A 47 -4.57 -6.12 1.91
C ILE A 47 -6.06 -6.49 2.04
N ALA A 48 -6.77 -6.64 0.93
CA ALA A 48 -8.18 -7.01 0.92
C ALA A 48 -8.43 -8.35 1.61
N ASN A 49 -7.62 -9.37 1.30
CA ASN A 49 -7.70 -10.67 1.94
C ASN A 49 -7.45 -10.58 3.46
N LYS A 50 -6.44 -9.80 3.88
CA LYS A 50 -6.12 -9.61 5.30
C LYS A 50 -7.19 -8.81 6.05
N ALA A 51 -7.81 -7.82 5.41
CA ALA A 51 -8.91 -7.03 5.95
C ALA A 51 -10.27 -7.74 5.86
N LYS A 52 -10.34 -8.92 5.23
CA LYS A 52 -11.56 -9.70 4.99
C LYS A 52 -12.64 -8.89 4.25
N LEU A 53 -12.25 -8.23 3.16
CA LEU A 53 -13.16 -7.46 2.31
C LEU A 53 -13.88 -8.37 1.30
N SER A 54 -15.01 -7.91 0.79
CA SER A 54 -15.71 -8.62 -0.28
C SER A 54 -14.95 -8.57 -1.61
N GLU A 55 -15.18 -9.57 -2.46
CA GLU A 55 -14.64 -9.57 -3.83
C GLU A 55 -15.16 -8.38 -4.67
N LYS A 56 -16.38 -7.89 -4.38
CA LYS A 56 -16.93 -6.68 -5.00
C LYS A 56 -16.04 -5.46 -4.73
N THR A 57 -15.66 -5.25 -3.46
CA THR A 57 -14.77 -4.16 -3.04
C THR A 57 -13.37 -4.31 -3.58
N LYS A 58 -12.85 -5.54 -3.58
CA LYS A 58 -11.53 -5.83 -4.14
C LYS A 58 -11.45 -5.54 -5.64
N ARG A 59 -12.49 -5.91 -6.42
CA ARG A 59 -12.55 -5.63 -7.86
C ARG A 59 -12.61 -4.12 -8.13
N MET A 60 -13.51 -3.41 -7.46
CA MET A 60 -13.61 -1.94 -7.56
C MET A 60 -12.29 -1.24 -7.22
N ALA A 61 -11.57 -1.73 -6.21
CA ALA A 61 -10.26 -1.20 -5.85
C ALA A 61 -9.21 -1.42 -6.95
N MET A 62 -9.22 -2.59 -7.61
CA MET A 62 -8.32 -2.86 -8.74
C MET A 62 -8.64 -1.95 -9.94
N ASP A 63 -9.92 -1.75 -10.24
CA ASP A 63 -10.36 -0.88 -11.34
C ASP A 63 -9.92 0.58 -11.09
N THR A 64 -10.18 1.09 -9.88
CA THR A 64 -9.73 2.42 -9.45
C THR A 64 -8.21 2.55 -9.52
N MET A 65 -7.47 1.50 -9.14
CA MET A 65 -6.01 1.51 -9.19
C MET A 65 -5.49 1.57 -10.62
N ASN A 66 -6.10 0.84 -11.55
CA ASN A 66 -5.76 0.93 -12.98
C ASN A 66 -5.97 2.35 -13.52
N GLU A 67 -7.07 3.00 -13.16
CA GLU A 67 -7.34 4.38 -13.56
C GLU A 67 -6.26 5.35 -13.02
N LEU A 68 -5.86 5.19 -11.76
CA LEU A 68 -4.81 6.01 -11.16
C LEU A 68 -3.42 5.80 -11.78
N ILE A 69 -3.13 4.56 -12.20
CA ILE A 69 -1.90 4.23 -12.93
C ILE A 69 -1.93 4.89 -14.31
N GLY A 70 -3.05 4.78 -15.04
CA GLY A 70 -3.22 5.40 -16.35
C GLY A 70 -3.13 6.94 -16.32
N LYS A 71 -3.50 7.57 -15.21
CA LYS A 71 -3.39 9.02 -15.00
C LYS A 71 -2.03 9.48 -14.44
N GLU A 72 -1.06 8.58 -14.28
CA GLU A 72 0.26 8.84 -13.68
C GLU A 72 0.22 9.46 -12.25
N ILE A 73 -0.92 9.38 -11.56
CA ILE A 73 -1.11 9.95 -10.21
C ILE A 73 -0.27 9.18 -9.15
N SER A 74 0.20 7.97 -9.51
CA SER A 74 1.02 7.09 -8.67
C SER A 74 2.52 7.43 -8.66
N ALA A 75 3.02 8.35 -9.50
CA ALA A 75 4.45 8.61 -9.62
C ALA A 75 5.09 9.07 -8.29
N GLY A 76 6.13 8.36 -7.85
CA GLY A 76 6.94 8.70 -6.66
C GLY A 76 6.41 8.28 -5.28
N LYS A 77 5.29 7.52 -5.21
CA LYS A 77 4.60 7.22 -3.94
C LYS A 77 4.68 5.74 -3.54
N LEU A 78 4.76 5.47 -2.22
CA LEU A 78 4.77 4.11 -1.65
C LEU A 78 3.54 3.28 -2.11
N PRO A 79 3.73 2.16 -2.84
CA PRO A 79 2.65 1.37 -3.43
C PRO A 79 1.62 0.87 -2.40
N MET A 80 2.08 0.46 -1.22
CA MET A 80 1.23 -0.05 -0.14
C MET A 80 0.29 1.02 0.42
N GLY A 81 0.76 2.27 0.55
CA GLY A 81 -0.08 3.36 1.06
C GLY A 81 -1.17 3.73 0.06
N LEU A 82 -0.85 3.72 -1.24
CA LEU A 82 -1.82 3.99 -2.29
C LEU A 82 -2.87 2.86 -2.39
N ALA A 83 -2.43 1.60 -2.41
CA ALA A 83 -3.31 0.44 -2.41
C ALA A 83 -4.27 0.43 -1.20
N ALA A 84 -3.77 0.77 -0.01
CA ALA A 84 -4.59 0.89 1.19
C ALA A 84 -5.66 1.99 1.06
N THR A 85 -5.30 3.15 0.53
CA THR A 85 -6.26 4.25 0.32
C THR A 85 -7.32 3.91 -0.70
N VAL A 86 -6.95 3.31 -1.84
CA VAL A 86 -7.92 2.90 -2.87
C VAL A 86 -8.89 1.84 -2.35
N LEU A 87 -8.40 0.90 -1.52
CA LEU A 87 -9.25 -0.07 -0.84
C LEU A 87 -10.22 0.60 0.14
N TYR A 88 -9.75 1.55 0.93
CA TYR A 88 -10.61 2.29 1.85
C TYR A 88 -11.69 3.09 1.10
N MET A 89 -11.35 3.73 -0.01
CA MET A 89 -12.33 4.40 -0.90
C MET A 89 -13.39 3.42 -1.41
N SER A 90 -12.96 2.23 -1.84
CA SER A 90 -13.87 1.20 -2.35
C SER A 90 -14.76 0.62 -1.24
N CYS A 91 -14.25 0.52 -0.01
CA CYS A 91 -15.06 0.13 1.15
C CYS A 91 -16.19 1.13 1.40
N LEU A 92 -15.87 2.43 1.37
CA LEU A 92 -16.87 3.50 1.53
C LEU A 92 -17.93 3.44 0.42
N ALA A 93 -17.51 3.27 -0.84
CA ALA A 93 -18.43 3.19 -1.98
C ALA A 93 -19.36 1.97 -1.95
N ASN A 94 -18.90 0.84 -1.40
CA ASN A 94 -19.69 -0.38 -1.29
C ASN A 94 -20.41 -0.54 0.07
N GLY A 95 -20.30 0.42 0.98
CA GLY A 95 -20.91 0.34 2.30
C GLY A 95 -20.29 -0.72 3.23
N GLU A 96 -19.02 -1.10 3.02
CA GLU A 96 -18.33 -2.00 3.94
C GLU A 96 -17.94 -1.26 5.22
N SER A 97 -18.33 -1.83 6.38
CA SER A 97 -17.97 -1.29 7.69
C SER A 97 -16.51 -1.59 8.02
N LYS A 98 -15.61 -0.79 7.43
CA LYS A 98 -14.16 -0.83 7.66
C LYS A 98 -13.63 0.56 7.96
N THR A 99 -12.91 0.68 9.06
CA THR A 99 -12.28 1.93 9.45
C THR A 99 -10.95 2.13 8.73
N GLN A 100 -10.43 3.37 8.72
CA GLN A 100 -9.07 3.63 8.23
C GLN A 100 -8.02 2.83 9.02
N LYS A 101 -8.28 2.56 10.30
CA LYS A 101 -7.42 1.75 11.17
C LYS A 101 -7.36 0.31 10.70
N ASP A 102 -8.50 -0.32 10.42
CA ASP A 102 -8.56 -1.71 9.97
C ASP A 102 -7.74 -1.92 8.69
N ILE A 103 -7.86 -0.99 7.75
CA ILE A 103 -7.12 -1.02 6.49
C ILE A 103 -5.64 -0.71 6.71
N ALA A 104 -5.31 0.23 7.60
CA ALA A 104 -3.93 0.57 7.94
C ALA A 104 -3.19 -0.63 8.56
N ASP A 105 -3.83 -1.33 9.49
CA ASP A 105 -3.29 -2.52 10.15
C ASP A 105 -3.12 -3.69 9.16
N ALA A 106 -4.07 -3.87 8.24
CA ALA A 106 -3.95 -4.84 7.15
C ALA A 106 -2.75 -4.50 6.25
N ALA A 107 -2.59 -3.24 5.86
CA ALA A 107 -1.52 -2.78 4.97
C ALA A 107 -0.16 -2.58 5.66
N GLY A 108 -0.10 -2.57 6.99
CA GLY A 108 1.13 -2.27 7.74
C GLY A 108 1.59 -0.82 7.56
N VAL A 109 0.64 0.10 7.37
CA VAL A 109 0.87 1.55 7.29
C VAL A 109 0.20 2.25 8.47
N THR A 110 0.37 3.56 8.60
CA THR A 110 -0.32 4.33 9.63
C THR A 110 -1.65 4.88 9.10
N GLU A 111 -2.65 5.06 9.97
CA GLU A 111 -3.91 5.73 9.63
C GLU A 111 -3.69 7.09 8.96
N VAL A 112 -2.74 7.87 9.48
CA VAL A 112 -2.36 9.18 8.92
C VAL A 112 -1.87 9.07 7.48
N THR A 113 -1.18 7.98 7.13
CA THR A 113 -0.77 7.70 5.74
C THR A 113 -1.99 7.55 4.84
N ILE A 114 -3.01 6.80 5.28
CA ILE A 114 -4.25 6.62 4.51
C ILE A 114 -5.00 7.93 4.40
N ARG A 115 -5.13 8.69 5.49
CA ARG A 115 -5.85 9.97 5.55
C ARG A 115 -5.26 11.02 4.62
N ASN A 116 -3.94 11.22 4.67
CA ASN A 116 -3.27 12.20 3.83
C ASN A 116 -3.40 11.86 2.34
N ARG A 117 -3.30 10.56 2.01
CA ARG A 117 -3.46 10.08 0.64
C ARG A 117 -4.91 10.17 0.16
N PHE A 118 -5.87 9.88 1.02
CA PHE A 118 -7.28 10.00 0.70
C PHE A 118 -7.62 11.46 0.35
N LYS A 119 -7.12 12.43 1.13
CA LYS A 119 -7.28 13.85 0.84
C LYS A 119 -6.66 14.23 -0.51
N ASP A 120 -5.41 13.83 -0.76
CA ASP A 120 -4.71 14.09 -2.02
C ASP A 120 -5.44 13.47 -3.24
N LEU A 121 -5.92 12.22 -3.13
CA LEU A 121 -6.69 11.58 -4.20
C LEU A 121 -8.06 12.23 -4.40
N LYS A 122 -8.76 12.60 -3.33
CA LYS A 122 -10.05 13.29 -3.42
C LYS A 122 -9.91 14.61 -4.18
N THR A 123 -8.85 15.38 -3.90
CA THR A 123 -8.53 16.61 -4.62
C THR A 123 -8.18 16.35 -6.09
N ARG A 124 -7.37 15.32 -6.39
CA ARG A 124 -6.94 15.02 -7.77
C ARG A 124 -8.04 14.41 -8.64
N LEU A 125 -8.98 13.69 -8.05
CA LEU A 125 -10.10 13.04 -8.74
C LEU A 125 -11.35 13.93 -8.81
N ALA A 126 -11.32 15.15 -8.25
CA ALA A 126 -12.48 16.05 -8.16
C ALA A 126 -13.75 15.37 -7.60
N LEU A 127 -13.57 14.40 -6.71
CA LEU A 127 -14.67 13.76 -6.00
C LEU A 127 -15.14 14.76 -4.93
N ASN A 128 -16.25 15.47 -5.16
CA ASN A 128 -16.86 16.36 -4.17
C ASN A 128 -17.50 15.54 -3.04
#